data_AF-A0A949Y7M3-F1
#
_entry.id   AF-A0A949Y7M3-F1
#
_cell.length_a   1.000
_cell.length_b   1.000
_cell.length_c   1.000
_cell.angle_alpha   90.00
_cell.angle_beta   90.00
_cell.angle_gamma   90.00
#
_symmetry.space_group_name_H-M   'P 1'
#
loop_
_entity.id
_entity.type
_entity.pdbx_description
1 polymer ?
#
loop_
_entity_poly.entity_id
_entity_poly.type
_entity_poly.pdbx_seq_one_letter_code
_entity_poly.pdbx_strand_id
1 'polypeptide(L)'
;MTVNRPPVIRDQDRIDFRLTEEAEYRIPFTFIEALNEGTLADRPAHAFLDAARERRLFHVLNRTTDNIIGTGVIQMASGSTQEAEVGGLMFHPGARGFGLAALLVKIMIVYAIKESGRDSPEEEYLAHVIDGNGAPLHALLDAGFKPIGPVEVHRGDIEAVIDHMIQDGESTVRMQGFLFDRQAIGRLVSALSKLVNEDKNVITRSAPTGDTFRITVDFSQVIPSLSM
;
A
#
# COMPACT_ATOMS: atom_id res chain seq x y z
N MET A 1 -16.88 -22.22 16.07
CA MET A 1 -17.76 -22.15 14.88
C MET A 1 -17.02 -21.37 13.82
N THR A 2 -16.69 -21.99 12.69
CA THR A 2 -16.15 -21.29 11.52
C THR A 2 -17.27 -20.42 10.94
N VAL A 3 -17.16 -19.11 11.15
CA VAL A 3 -18.04 -18.15 10.47
C VAL A 3 -17.72 -18.27 8.99
N ASN A 4 -18.64 -18.85 8.22
CA ASN A 4 -18.52 -19.01 6.78
C ASN A 4 -18.72 -17.63 6.14
N ARG A 5 -17.72 -16.75 6.27
CA ARG A 5 -17.73 -15.44 5.60
C ARG A 5 -17.48 -15.68 4.12
N PRO A 6 -18.31 -15.14 3.21
CA PRO A 6 -18.08 -15.29 1.79
C PRO A 6 -16.68 -14.74 1.43
N PRO A 7 -15.98 -15.38 0.47
CA PRO A 7 -14.65 -14.94 0.06
C PRO A 7 -14.70 -13.52 -0.52
N VAL A 8 -13.75 -12.69 -0.08
CA VAL A 8 -13.60 -11.28 -0.49
C VAL A 8 -13.02 -11.13 -1.88
N ILE A 9 -12.26 -12.13 -2.33
CA ILE A 9 -11.79 -12.26 -3.71
C ILE A 9 -12.18 -13.66 -4.19
N ARG A 10 -12.77 -13.72 -5.37
CA ARG A 10 -13.24 -14.92 -6.05
C ARG A 10 -12.46 -15.10 -7.36
N ASP A 11 -12.52 -16.32 -7.89
CA ASP A 11 -11.95 -16.58 -9.20
C ASP A 11 -12.62 -15.69 -10.25
N GLN A 12 -11.81 -15.13 -11.14
CA GLN A 12 -12.18 -14.19 -12.21
C GLN A 12 -12.62 -12.79 -11.74
N ASP A 13 -12.42 -12.45 -10.46
CA ASP A 13 -12.68 -11.10 -10.00
C ASP A 13 -11.77 -10.06 -10.67
N ARG A 14 -12.31 -8.86 -10.83
CA ARG A 14 -11.59 -7.69 -11.33
C ARG A 14 -11.22 -6.78 -10.17
N ILE A 15 -9.93 -6.50 -10.03
CA ILE A 15 -9.37 -5.68 -8.97
C ILE A 15 -8.83 -4.38 -9.58
N ASP A 16 -9.36 -3.25 -9.15
CA ASP A 16 -8.97 -1.93 -9.63
C ASP A 16 -8.09 -1.26 -8.57
N PHE A 17 -6.94 -0.75 -8.99
CA PHE A 17 -6.09 0.13 -8.19
C PHE A 17 -6.40 1.55 -8.63
N ARG A 18 -6.78 2.40 -7.67
CA ARG A 18 -7.24 3.76 -7.96
C ARG A 18 -6.53 4.76 -7.08
N LEU A 19 -6.27 5.92 -7.68
CA LEU A 19 -6.01 7.12 -6.92
C LEU A 19 -7.32 7.57 -6.30
N THR A 20 -7.34 7.81 -4.99
CA THR A 20 -8.53 8.28 -4.29
C THR A 20 -8.73 9.77 -4.57
N GLU A 21 -9.89 10.15 -5.07
CA GLU A 21 -10.23 11.56 -5.27
C GLU A 21 -10.46 12.27 -3.93
N GLU A 22 -10.29 13.59 -3.89
CA GLU A 22 -10.54 14.39 -2.68
C GLU A 22 -11.95 14.15 -2.12
N ALA A 23 -12.97 14.07 -2.98
CA ALA A 23 -14.34 13.81 -2.55
C ALA A 23 -14.55 12.41 -1.95
N GLU A 24 -13.64 11.48 -2.20
CA GLU A 24 -13.72 10.07 -1.84
C GLU A 24 -12.80 9.69 -0.65
N TYR A 25 -12.08 10.65 -0.04
CA TYR A 25 -11.09 10.37 1.03
C TYR A 25 -11.64 9.58 2.22
N ARG A 26 -12.96 9.64 2.45
CA ARG A 26 -13.63 8.90 3.53
C ARG A 26 -13.71 7.40 3.26
N ILE A 27 -13.63 6.95 2.01
CA ILE A 27 -13.75 5.53 1.67
C ILE A 27 -12.58 4.75 2.30
N PRO A 28 -11.30 5.12 2.10
CA PRO A 28 -10.20 4.44 2.77
C PRO A 28 -10.17 4.60 4.29
N PHE A 29 -10.53 5.78 4.79
CA PHE A 29 -10.59 6.07 6.22
C PHE A 29 -11.58 5.13 6.94
N THR A 30 -12.82 5.09 6.47
CA THR A 30 -13.87 4.24 7.07
C THR A 30 -13.59 2.74 6.88
N PHE A 31 -12.92 2.36 5.80
CA PHE A 31 -12.45 0.99 5.61
C PHE A 31 -11.46 0.57 6.70
N ILE A 32 -10.47 1.40 7.02
CA ILE A 32 -9.48 1.12 8.07
C ILE A 32 -10.17 1.04 9.44
N GLU A 33 -11.07 1.98 9.76
CA GLU A 33 -11.86 1.92 11.00
C GLU A 33 -12.64 0.61 11.11
N ALA A 34 -13.23 0.13 10.01
CA ALA A 34 -14.02 -1.09 9.97
C ALA A 34 -13.18 -2.38 10.10
N LEU A 35 -11.87 -2.34 9.78
CA LEU A 35 -10.98 -3.49 9.98
C LEU A 35 -10.73 -3.75 11.47
N ASN A 36 -10.67 -2.70 12.30
CA ASN A 36 -10.49 -2.77 13.75
C ASN A 36 -9.34 -3.71 14.18
N GLU A 37 -8.18 -3.60 13.52
CA GLU A 37 -6.98 -4.37 13.86
C GLU A 37 -6.07 -3.59 14.81
N GLY A 38 -5.70 -4.20 15.95
CA GLY A 38 -4.88 -3.55 16.98
C GLY A 38 -3.40 -3.34 16.62
N THR A 39 -3.02 -3.48 15.35
CA THR A 39 -1.68 -3.10 14.83
C THR A 39 -1.78 -1.92 13.86
N LEU A 40 -2.97 -1.33 13.73
CA LEU A 40 -3.23 -0.22 12.84
C LEU A 40 -2.78 1.06 13.52
N ALA A 41 -1.73 1.69 12.99
CA ALA A 41 -1.46 3.08 13.30
C ALA A 41 -2.66 3.92 12.84
N ASP A 42 -3.54 4.27 13.79
CA ASP A 42 -4.78 4.98 13.52
C ASP A 42 -4.43 6.39 13.05
N ARG A 43 -5.06 6.85 11.98
CA ARG A 43 -4.75 8.14 11.38
C ARG A 43 -5.99 9.00 11.41
N PRO A 44 -5.88 10.27 11.80
CA PRO A 44 -7.03 11.14 11.80
C PRO A 44 -7.53 11.35 10.37
N ALA A 45 -8.84 11.55 10.21
CA ALA A 45 -9.47 11.67 8.89
C ALA A 45 -8.86 12.78 7.99
N HIS A 46 -8.29 13.84 8.59
CA HIS A 46 -7.63 14.90 7.81
C HIS A 46 -6.38 14.42 7.09
N ALA A 47 -5.59 13.50 7.66
CA ALA A 47 -4.42 12.93 6.99
C ALA A 47 -4.80 12.25 5.66
N PHE A 48 -5.96 11.58 5.61
CA PHE A 48 -6.50 11.00 4.37
C PHE A 48 -7.00 12.08 3.40
N LEU A 49 -7.66 13.12 3.89
CA LEU A 49 -8.11 14.23 3.07
C LEU A 49 -6.93 14.94 2.39
N ASP A 50 -5.89 15.26 3.16
CA ASP A 50 -4.72 15.96 2.67
C ASP A 50 -3.93 15.08 1.69
N ALA A 51 -3.77 13.79 1.99
CA ALA A 51 -3.19 12.85 1.03
C ALA A 51 -4.04 12.70 -0.25
N ALA A 52 -5.37 12.75 -0.19
CA ALA A 52 -6.23 12.70 -1.38
C ALA A 52 -6.09 13.99 -2.23
N ARG A 53 -6.06 15.16 -1.59
CA ARG A 53 -5.80 16.46 -2.25
C ARG A 53 -4.46 16.48 -2.96
N GLU A 54 -3.45 15.97 -2.26
CA GLU A 54 -2.12 15.79 -2.81
C GLU A 54 -2.02 14.56 -3.70
N ARG A 55 -3.11 13.91 -4.09
CA ARG A 55 -3.05 12.75 -5.01
C ARG A 55 -1.99 11.73 -4.57
N ARG A 56 -1.94 11.41 -3.28
CA ARG A 56 -1.04 10.45 -2.61
C ARG A 56 -1.81 9.36 -1.85
N LEU A 57 -3.14 9.40 -1.87
CA LEU A 57 -4.00 8.37 -1.30
C LEU A 57 -4.49 7.41 -2.38
N PHE A 58 -4.43 6.11 -2.10
CA PHE A 58 -4.82 5.05 -3.02
C PHE A 58 -5.81 4.10 -2.36
N HIS A 59 -6.70 3.53 -3.16
CA HIS A 59 -7.57 2.43 -2.74
C HIS A 59 -7.61 1.32 -3.79
N VAL A 60 -7.88 0.12 -3.30
CA VAL A 60 -7.99 -1.10 -4.10
C VAL A 60 -9.42 -1.60 -3.99
N LEU A 61 -10.10 -1.68 -5.13
CA LEU A 61 -11.50 -2.07 -5.23
C LEU A 61 -11.59 -3.47 -5.86
N ASN A 62 -12.38 -4.36 -5.29
CA ASN A 62 -12.91 -5.50 -6.04
C ASN A 62 -14.12 -5.02 -6.83
N ARG A 63 -13.92 -4.67 -8.10
CA ARG A 63 -14.94 -4.13 -9.01
C ARG A 63 -16.10 -5.09 -9.25
N THR A 64 -15.88 -6.40 -9.17
CA THR A 64 -16.96 -7.39 -9.33
C THR A 64 -17.99 -7.26 -8.20
N THR A 65 -17.54 -6.91 -7.00
CA THR A 65 -18.39 -6.83 -5.80
C THR A 65 -18.62 -5.41 -5.31
N ASP A 66 -18.00 -4.42 -5.96
CA ASP A 66 -18.00 -3.00 -5.60
C ASP A 66 -17.56 -2.73 -4.15
N ASN A 67 -16.59 -3.51 -3.66
CA ASN A 67 -16.06 -3.37 -2.30
C ASN A 67 -14.61 -2.92 -2.31
N ILE A 68 -14.27 -1.98 -1.44
CA ILE A 68 -12.87 -1.70 -1.10
C ILE A 68 -12.28 -2.90 -0.37
N ILE A 69 -11.09 -3.33 -0.80
CA ILE A 69 -10.36 -4.47 -0.24
C ILE A 69 -8.97 -4.10 0.25
N GLY A 70 -8.51 -2.89 -0.07
CA GLY A 70 -7.28 -2.35 0.50
C GLY A 70 -7.05 -0.87 0.21
N THR A 71 -6.00 -0.31 0.82
CA THR A 71 -5.59 1.08 0.70
C THR A 71 -4.10 1.24 1.03
N GLY A 72 -3.53 2.35 0.59
CA GLY A 72 -2.18 2.81 0.91
C GLY A 72 -2.11 4.33 0.76
N VAL A 73 -1.20 4.95 1.52
CA VAL A 73 -1.01 6.39 1.52
C VAL A 73 0.48 6.72 1.44
N ILE A 74 0.82 7.75 0.68
CA ILE A 74 2.13 8.40 0.77
C ILE A 74 1.94 9.69 1.56
N GLN A 75 2.60 9.83 2.70
CA GLN A 75 2.41 10.98 3.59
C GLN A 75 3.73 11.70 3.77
N MET A 76 3.75 13.02 3.73
CA MET A 76 4.97 13.76 4.06
C MET A 76 5.35 13.51 5.52
N ALA A 77 6.63 13.26 5.78
CA ALA A 77 7.13 13.15 7.15
C ALA A 77 6.92 14.48 7.88
N SER A 78 6.58 14.41 9.16
CA SER A 78 6.28 15.61 9.96
C SER A 78 7.47 16.57 9.95
N GLY A 79 7.26 17.80 9.48
CA GLY A 79 8.31 18.82 9.41
C GLY A 79 9.31 18.69 8.27
N SER A 80 9.13 17.72 7.35
CA SER A 80 9.96 17.58 6.15
C SER A 80 9.18 17.90 4.88
N THR A 81 9.80 18.67 3.98
CA THR A 81 9.30 18.86 2.60
C THR A 81 9.93 17.89 1.61
N GLN A 82 10.86 17.07 2.07
CA GLN A 82 11.68 16.19 1.24
C GLN A 82 11.48 14.71 1.61
N GLU A 83 10.91 14.35 2.74
CA GLU A 83 10.72 12.96 3.12
C GLU A 83 9.24 12.59 3.05
N ALA A 84 8.94 11.48 2.39
CA ALA A 84 7.60 10.97 2.20
C ALA A 84 7.50 9.49 2.60
N GLU A 85 6.69 9.21 3.61
CA GLU A 85 6.42 7.88 4.14
C GLU A 85 5.40 7.15 3.27
N VAL A 86 5.78 6.01 2.70
CA VAL A 86 4.87 5.03 2.09
C VAL A 86 4.33 4.14 3.19
N GLY A 87 3.07 4.39 3.57
CA GLY A 87 2.43 3.75 4.71
C GLY A 87 0.95 3.52 4.53
N GLY A 88 0.25 3.31 5.65
CA GLY A 88 -1.19 3.02 5.66
C GLY A 88 -1.62 1.82 4.81
N LEU A 89 -0.70 0.88 4.55
CA LEU A 89 -0.90 -0.28 3.68
C LEU A 89 -1.83 -1.30 4.34
N MET A 90 -3.13 -1.15 4.12
CA MET A 90 -4.14 -1.98 4.77
C MET A 90 -4.96 -2.77 3.77
N PHE A 91 -5.14 -4.05 4.05
CA PHE A 91 -5.90 -4.96 3.21
C PHE A 91 -6.82 -5.82 4.06
N HIS A 92 -8.02 -6.05 3.54
CA HIS A 92 -8.99 -6.94 4.16
C HIS A 92 -8.33 -8.33 4.37
N PRO A 93 -8.50 -9.00 5.53
CA PRO A 93 -7.86 -10.28 5.80
C PRO A 93 -8.03 -11.33 4.69
N GLY A 94 -9.23 -11.42 4.13
CA GLY A 94 -9.56 -12.31 3.00
C GLY A 94 -8.90 -11.95 1.65
N ALA A 95 -8.29 -10.77 1.52
CA ALA A 95 -7.53 -10.34 0.35
C ALA A 95 -6.01 -10.50 0.53
N ARG A 96 -5.55 -10.90 1.73
CA ARG A 96 -4.13 -11.14 2.02
C ARG A 96 -3.64 -12.42 1.34
N GLY A 97 -2.35 -12.46 0.99
CA GLY A 97 -1.73 -13.61 0.31
C GLY A 97 -1.95 -13.65 -1.21
N PHE A 98 -2.65 -12.67 -1.78
CA PHE A 98 -2.78 -12.49 -3.24
C PHE A 98 -1.73 -11.54 -3.83
N GLY A 99 -0.74 -11.10 -3.05
CA GLY A 99 0.31 -10.19 -3.53
C GLY A 99 -0.15 -8.74 -3.80
N LEU A 100 -1.42 -8.41 -3.57
CA LEU A 100 -1.99 -7.08 -3.85
C LEU A 100 -1.31 -5.94 -3.09
N ALA A 101 -0.84 -6.18 -1.85
CA ALA A 101 -0.11 -5.17 -1.09
C ALA A 101 1.25 -4.85 -1.73
N ALA A 102 1.99 -5.86 -2.17
CA ALA A 102 3.24 -5.66 -2.89
C ALA A 102 2.99 -4.91 -4.19
N LEU A 103 1.96 -5.30 -4.95
CA LEU A 103 1.58 -4.61 -6.18
C LEU A 103 1.19 -3.14 -5.92
N LEU A 104 0.46 -2.85 -4.84
CA LEU A 104 0.08 -1.49 -4.46
C LEU A 104 1.32 -0.62 -4.23
N VAL A 105 2.30 -1.10 -3.45
CA VAL A 105 3.54 -0.34 -3.19
C VAL A 105 4.27 0.01 -4.49
N LYS A 106 4.37 -0.95 -5.42
CA LYS A 106 4.99 -0.71 -6.73
C LYS A 106 4.26 0.39 -7.50
N ILE A 107 2.92 0.32 -7.55
CA ILE A 107 2.08 1.30 -8.24
C ILE A 107 2.22 2.69 -7.59
N MET A 108 2.17 2.76 -6.26
CA MET A 108 2.32 4.00 -5.50
C MET A 108 3.64 4.71 -5.83
N ILE A 109 4.75 3.97 -5.81
CA ILE A 109 6.08 4.52 -6.11
C ILE A 109 6.21 4.94 -7.58
N VAL A 110 5.77 4.10 -8.52
CA VAL A 110 5.81 4.47 -9.94
C VAL A 110 4.98 5.72 -10.19
N TYR A 111 3.77 5.78 -9.65
CA TYR A 111 2.95 6.97 -9.76
C TYR A 111 3.64 8.20 -9.16
N ALA A 112 4.13 8.10 -7.94
CA ALA A 112 4.77 9.23 -7.25
C ALA A 112 5.93 9.80 -8.05
N ILE A 113 6.81 8.95 -8.58
CA ILE A 113 8.05 9.35 -9.26
C ILE A 113 7.85 9.68 -10.75
N LYS A 114 6.96 8.96 -11.45
CA LYS A 114 6.84 9.07 -12.92
C LYS A 114 5.60 9.80 -13.39
N GLU A 115 4.47 9.61 -12.71
CA GLU A 115 3.16 10.00 -13.25
C GLU A 115 2.55 11.21 -12.52
N SER A 116 2.98 11.47 -11.29
CA SER A 116 2.36 12.49 -10.42
C SER A 116 2.60 13.93 -10.91
N GLY A 117 3.62 14.13 -11.75
CA GLY A 117 4.12 15.44 -12.17
C GLY A 117 4.75 16.28 -11.05
N ARG A 118 4.97 15.69 -9.87
CA ARG A 118 5.38 16.40 -8.64
C ARG A 118 6.66 15.87 -8.02
N ASP A 119 7.21 14.78 -8.55
CA ASP A 119 8.47 14.22 -8.06
C ASP A 119 9.57 15.28 -8.05
N SER A 120 10.19 15.46 -6.89
CA SER A 120 11.45 16.18 -6.76
C SER A 120 12.59 15.17 -6.67
N PRO A 121 13.74 15.39 -7.34
CA PRO A 121 14.93 14.57 -7.14
C PRO A 121 15.42 14.51 -5.68
N GLU A 122 15.05 15.51 -4.89
CA GLU A 122 15.36 15.63 -3.46
C GLU A 122 14.32 14.95 -2.56
N GLU A 123 13.20 14.46 -3.12
CA GLU A 123 12.21 13.74 -2.33
C GLU A 123 12.73 12.32 -2.03
N GLU A 124 12.72 11.89 -0.79
CA GLU A 124 13.06 10.56 -0.32
C GLU A 124 11.79 9.82 0.07
N TYR A 125 11.63 8.59 -0.44
CA TYR A 125 10.49 7.74 -0.10
C TYR A 125 10.91 6.73 0.97
N LEU A 126 10.36 6.90 2.17
CA LEU A 126 10.63 6.08 3.34
C LEU A 126 9.49 5.10 3.59
N ALA A 127 9.78 4.07 4.38
CA ALA A 127 8.75 3.22 4.96
C ALA A 127 9.24 2.63 6.29
N HIS A 128 8.36 2.59 7.29
CA HIS A 128 8.62 1.96 8.58
C HIS A 128 7.75 0.73 8.78
N VAL A 129 8.39 -0.38 9.16
CA VAL A 129 7.71 -1.64 9.46
C VAL A 129 7.94 -2.00 10.92
N ILE A 130 6.85 -2.25 11.65
CA ILE A 130 6.91 -2.71 13.05
C ILE A 130 7.69 -4.03 13.10
N ASP A 131 8.58 -4.16 14.09
CA ASP A 131 9.33 -5.39 14.31
C ASP A 131 8.38 -6.60 14.43
N GLY A 132 8.72 -7.69 13.73
CA GLY A 132 7.90 -8.91 13.67
C GLY A 132 6.80 -8.91 12.60
N ASN A 133 6.53 -7.79 11.92
CA ASN A 133 5.58 -7.74 10.81
C ASN A 133 6.25 -8.07 9.46
N GLY A 134 6.37 -9.37 9.14
CA GLY A 134 7.12 -9.82 7.97
C GLY A 134 6.45 -9.59 6.60
N ALA A 135 5.13 -9.44 6.54
CA ALA A 135 4.43 -9.32 5.25
C ALA A 135 4.72 -8.00 4.51
N PRO A 136 4.68 -6.82 5.16
CA PRO A 136 5.11 -5.56 4.54
C PRO A 136 6.58 -5.53 4.13
N LEU A 137 7.46 -6.20 4.88
CA LEU A 137 8.89 -6.26 4.56
C LEU A 137 9.14 -6.86 3.18
N HIS A 138 8.47 -7.97 2.84
CA HIS A 138 8.59 -8.57 1.51
C HIS A 138 8.08 -7.63 0.40
N ALA A 139 6.97 -6.92 0.64
CA ALA A 139 6.41 -5.97 -0.31
C ALA A 139 7.36 -4.80 -0.61
N LEU A 140 7.99 -4.23 0.42
CA LEU A 140 8.95 -3.13 0.27
C LEU A 140 10.22 -3.55 -0.47
N LEU A 141 10.82 -4.69 -0.08
CA LEU A 141 12.02 -5.20 -0.74
C LEU A 141 11.79 -5.52 -2.21
N ASP A 142 10.65 -6.13 -2.54
CA ASP A 142 10.24 -6.45 -3.92
C ASP A 142 9.93 -5.20 -4.75
N ALA A 143 9.51 -4.11 -4.10
CA ALA A 143 9.35 -2.81 -4.75
C ALA A 143 10.68 -2.07 -4.97
N GLY A 144 11.77 -2.47 -4.31
CA GLY A 144 13.09 -1.87 -4.47
C GLY A 144 13.57 -1.02 -3.28
N PHE A 145 12.85 -1.05 -2.15
CA PHE A 145 13.33 -0.42 -0.92
C PHE A 145 14.55 -1.17 -0.34
N LYS A 146 15.41 -0.41 0.35
CA LYS A 146 16.59 -0.90 1.05
C LYS A 146 16.45 -0.67 2.55
N PRO A 147 16.78 -1.64 3.40
CA PRO A 147 16.78 -1.42 4.84
C PRO A 147 17.84 -0.37 5.20
N ILE A 148 17.47 0.61 6.02
CA ILE A 148 18.38 1.64 6.55
C ILE A 148 18.74 1.42 8.03
N GLY A 149 18.13 0.42 8.65
CA GLY A 149 18.40 0.02 10.04
C GLY A 149 17.19 0.17 10.96
N PRO A 150 17.33 -0.20 12.24
CA PRO A 150 16.30 -0.01 13.24
C PRO A 150 16.08 1.48 13.50
N VAL A 151 14.82 1.84 13.72
CA VAL A 151 14.35 3.20 14.04
C VAL A 151 13.45 3.11 15.26
N GLU A 152 13.58 4.07 16.17
CA GLU A 152 12.69 4.22 17.32
C GLU A 152 11.74 5.40 17.04
N VAL A 153 10.45 5.10 16.95
CA VAL A 153 9.42 6.10 16.66
C VAL A 153 8.75 6.51 17.97
N HIS A 154 8.78 7.81 18.26
CA HIS A 154 8.12 8.44 19.40
C HIS A 154 6.74 8.95 19.02
N ARG A 155 5.93 9.25 20.05
CA ARG A 155 4.64 9.94 19.85
C ARG A 155 4.87 11.27 19.13
N GLY A 156 4.17 11.48 18.03
CA GLY A 156 4.22 12.73 17.26
C GLY A 156 5.30 12.78 16.18
N ASP A 157 6.21 11.80 16.10
CA ASP A 157 7.19 11.69 15.01
C ASP A 157 6.50 11.44 13.66
N ILE A 158 5.38 10.71 13.71
CA ILE A 158 4.48 10.50 12.58
C ILE A 158 3.07 10.94 12.94
N GLU A 159 2.31 11.37 11.95
CA GLU A 159 0.91 11.75 12.07
C GLU A 159 0.02 10.49 12.10
N ALA A 160 0.26 9.64 13.08
CA ALA A 160 -0.50 8.44 13.39
C ALA A 160 -0.46 8.13 14.89
N VAL A 161 -1.55 7.54 15.41
CA VAL A 161 -1.68 7.10 16.80
C VAL A 161 -1.01 5.74 16.94
N ILE A 162 0.14 5.75 17.61
CA ILE A 162 0.98 4.56 17.85
C ILE A 162 0.90 4.04 19.29
N ASP A 163 0.11 4.67 20.16
CA ASP A 163 0.06 4.37 21.60
C ASP A 163 -0.19 2.90 21.92
N HIS A 164 -1.08 2.27 21.17
CA HIS A 164 -1.44 0.87 21.36
C HIS A 164 -0.34 -0.10 20.88
N MET A 165 0.70 0.41 20.22
CA MET A 165 1.85 -0.35 19.72
C MET A 165 3.08 -0.22 20.63
N ILE A 166 3.07 0.73 21.56
CA ILE A 166 4.13 0.90 22.56
C ILE A 166 4.01 -0.22 23.59
N GLN A 167 5.09 -0.96 23.83
CA GLN A 167 5.11 -2.03 24.82
C GLN A 167 5.06 -1.47 26.25
N ASP A 168 4.53 -2.25 27.19
CA ASP A 168 4.42 -1.83 28.59
C ASP A 168 5.80 -1.43 29.16
N GLY A 169 5.91 -0.19 29.63
CA GLY A 169 7.14 0.37 30.18
C GLY A 169 8.07 1.03 29.17
N GLU A 170 7.76 0.95 27.88
CA GLU A 170 8.50 1.64 26.81
C GLU A 170 7.88 3.02 26.51
N SER A 171 8.64 3.88 25.82
CA SER A 171 8.18 5.18 25.33
C SER A 171 8.20 5.30 23.80
N THR A 172 8.66 4.27 23.11
CA THR A 172 8.84 4.23 21.66
C THR A 172 8.31 2.93 21.07
N VAL A 173 8.05 2.96 19.77
CA VAL A 173 7.84 1.77 18.95
C VAL A 173 9.12 1.49 18.18
N ARG A 174 9.65 0.27 18.31
CA ARG A 174 10.78 -0.21 17.52
C ARG A 174 10.30 -0.68 16.15
N MET A 175 10.93 -0.14 15.12
CA MET A 175 10.59 -0.41 13.73
C MET A 175 11.86 -0.62 12.91
N GLN A 176 11.73 -1.29 11.78
CA GLN A 176 12.73 -1.35 10.74
C GLN A 176 12.43 -0.26 9.71
N GLY A 177 13.37 0.66 9.51
CA GLY A 177 13.30 1.69 8.48
C GLY A 177 13.77 1.16 7.12
N PHE A 178 13.15 1.71 6.07
CA PHE A 178 13.46 1.44 4.68
C PHE A 178 13.49 2.74 3.87
N LEU A 179 14.40 2.82 2.90
CA LEU A 179 14.51 3.91 1.93
C LEU A 179 14.39 3.35 0.52
N PHE A 180 13.60 3.99 -0.34
CA PHE A 180 13.47 3.59 -1.73
C PHE A 180 14.77 3.87 -2.51
N ASP A 181 15.33 2.85 -3.16
CA ASP A 181 16.44 3.04 -4.11
C ASP A 181 15.87 3.64 -5.40
N ARG A 182 16.04 4.96 -5.59
CA ARG A 182 15.60 5.66 -6.81
C ARG A 182 16.16 5.04 -8.10
N GLN A 183 17.30 4.36 -8.08
CA GLN A 183 17.84 3.67 -9.25
C GLN A 183 17.02 2.43 -9.65
N ALA A 184 16.17 1.92 -8.75
CA ALA A 184 15.26 0.81 -9.01
C ALA A 184 14.03 1.21 -9.85
N ILE A 185 13.74 2.51 -10.02
CA ILE A 185 12.48 2.96 -10.66
C ILE A 185 12.32 2.44 -12.09
N GLY A 186 13.40 2.37 -12.88
CA GLY A 186 13.35 1.84 -14.24
C GLY A 186 12.95 0.36 -14.26
N ARG A 187 13.53 -0.44 -13.35
CA ARG A 187 13.16 -1.85 -13.19
C ARG A 187 11.71 -2.03 -12.74
N LEU A 188 11.25 -1.14 -11.86
CA LEU A 188 9.88 -1.15 -11.34
C LEU A 188 8.85 -0.89 -12.45
N VAL A 189 9.08 0.14 -13.28
CA VAL A 189 8.26 0.43 -14.46
C VAL A 189 8.25 -0.76 -15.43
N SER A 190 9.42 -1.34 -15.72
CA SER A 190 9.49 -2.53 -16.58
C SER A 190 8.74 -3.73 -16.00
N ALA A 191 8.80 -3.95 -14.68
CA ALA A 191 8.09 -5.04 -14.03
C ALA A 191 6.56 -4.88 -14.12
N LEU A 192 6.05 -3.66 -13.90
CA LEU A 192 4.60 -3.38 -14.05
C LEU A 192 4.16 -3.45 -15.52
N SER A 193 4.97 -2.94 -16.46
CA SER A 193 4.69 -3.04 -17.89
C SER A 193 4.62 -4.51 -18.35
N LYS A 194 5.57 -5.34 -17.90
CA LYS A 194 5.56 -6.78 -18.17
C LYS A 194 4.31 -7.46 -17.61
N LEU A 195 3.91 -7.11 -16.38
CA LEU A 195 2.70 -7.65 -15.76
C LEU A 195 1.44 -7.34 -16.59
N VAL A 196 1.33 -6.14 -17.16
CA VAL A 196 0.18 -5.78 -18.02
C VAL A 196 0.21 -6.45 -19.38
N ASN A 197 1.37 -6.40 -20.03
CA ASN A 197 1.46 -6.68 -21.46
C ASN A 197 1.76 -8.15 -21.76
N GLU A 198 2.46 -8.84 -20.85
CA GLU A 198 2.97 -10.19 -21.09
C GLU A 198 2.32 -11.24 -20.18
N ASP A 199 1.87 -10.86 -18.98
CA ASP A 199 1.29 -11.79 -18.02
C ASP A 199 -0.20 -12.05 -18.30
N LYS A 200 -0.46 -12.99 -19.23
CA LYS A 200 -1.80 -13.39 -19.65
C LYS A 200 -2.59 -14.19 -18.59
N ASN A 201 -2.45 -13.92 -17.27
CA ASN A 201 -3.33 -14.37 -16.16
C ASN A 201 -3.03 -13.61 -14.83
N VAL A 202 -3.50 -12.37 -14.74
CA VAL A 202 -2.89 -11.23 -14.01
C VAL A 202 -2.66 -11.36 -12.49
N ILE A 203 -3.31 -12.28 -11.74
CA ILE A 203 -2.69 -12.85 -10.51
C ILE A 203 -3.15 -14.30 -10.33
N THR A 204 -2.20 -15.22 -10.13
CA THR A 204 -2.43 -16.66 -9.93
C THR A 204 -2.17 -17.15 -8.50
N ARG A 205 -3.09 -17.96 -7.95
CA ARG A 205 -2.87 -18.74 -6.70
C ARG A 205 -3.30 -20.19 -6.89
N SER A 206 -2.44 -21.15 -6.54
CA SER A 206 -2.79 -22.57 -6.49
C SER A 206 -3.56 -22.89 -5.20
N ALA A 207 -4.81 -23.36 -5.33
CA ALA A 207 -5.53 -23.98 -4.22
C ALA A 207 -4.83 -25.28 -3.77
N PRO A 208 -5.06 -25.78 -2.53
CA PRO A 208 -4.43 -27.00 -2.02
C PRO A 208 -4.68 -28.27 -2.84
N THR A 209 -5.64 -28.24 -3.79
CA THR A 209 -6.08 -29.43 -4.54
C THR A 209 -6.13 -29.26 -6.06
N GLY A 210 -5.54 -28.19 -6.63
CA GLY A 210 -5.37 -28.05 -8.08
C GLY A 210 -6.59 -27.47 -8.82
N ASP A 211 -6.43 -26.21 -9.22
CA ASP A 211 -6.73 -25.60 -10.53
C ASP A 211 -6.58 -24.08 -10.32
N THR A 212 -5.97 -23.41 -11.29
CA THR A 212 -5.40 -22.05 -11.13
C THR A 212 -6.47 -21.00 -10.80
N PHE A 213 -6.39 -20.34 -9.64
CA PHE A 213 -7.19 -19.15 -9.30
C PHE A 213 -6.70 -17.94 -10.09
N ARG A 214 -7.57 -17.21 -10.76
CA ARG A 214 -7.23 -16.06 -11.62
C ARG A 214 -7.94 -14.80 -11.12
N ILE A 215 -7.23 -13.67 -11.11
CA ILE A 215 -7.86 -12.35 -11.03
C ILE A 215 -7.26 -11.42 -12.08
N THR A 216 -8.06 -10.46 -12.50
CA THR A 216 -7.64 -9.41 -13.43
C THR A 216 -7.38 -8.14 -12.64
N VAL A 217 -6.22 -7.52 -12.86
CA VAL A 217 -5.88 -6.25 -12.22
C VAL A 217 -5.89 -5.13 -13.25
N ASP A 218 -6.57 -4.02 -12.92
CA ASP A 218 -6.56 -2.78 -13.69
C ASP A 218 -5.90 -1.67 -12.87
N PHE A 219 -4.92 -0.99 -13.45
CA PHE A 219 -4.27 0.17 -12.87
C PHE A 219 -4.25 1.37 -13.82
N SER A 220 -5.05 1.35 -14.89
CA SER A 220 -5.17 2.43 -15.88
C SER A 220 -5.54 3.78 -15.26
N GLN A 221 -6.17 3.76 -14.09
CA GLN A 221 -6.53 4.93 -13.29
C GLN A 221 -5.33 5.56 -12.56
N VAL A 222 -4.18 4.88 -12.54
CA VAL A 222 -3.00 5.30 -11.79
C VAL A 222 -1.77 5.38 -12.69
N ILE A 223 -1.57 4.42 -13.60
CA ILE A 223 -0.46 4.45 -14.56
C ILE A 223 -1.10 4.43 -15.96
N PRO A 224 -1.04 5.54 -16.72
CA PRO A 224 -1.57 5.57 -18.08
C PRO A 224 -0.80 4.60 -18.97
N SER A 225 -1.47 4.07 -20.00
CA SER A 225 -0.82 3.22 -21.00
C SER A 225 0.35 3.99 -21.64
N LEU A 226 1.54 3.39 -21.65
CA LEU A 226 2.68 3.91 -22.42
C LEU A 226 2.23 4.07 -23.87
N SER A 227 2.09 5.30 -24.33
CA SER A 227 2.06 5.60 -25.76
C SER A 227 3.42 5.16 -26.31
N MET A 228 3.44 4.03 -27.04
CA MET A 228 4.56 3.73 -27.92
C MET A 228 4.62 4.72 -29.09
#